data_AF-A0A3C1VDS0-F1
#
_entry.id   AF-A0A3C1VDS0-F1
#
_cell.length_a   1.000
_cell.length_b   1.000
_cell.length_c   1.000
_cell.angle_alpha   90.00
_cell.angle_beta   90.00
_cell.angle_gamma   90.00
#
_symmetry.space_group_name_H-M   'P 1'
#
loop_
_entity.id
_entity.type
_entity.pdbx_description
1 polymer ?
#
loop_
_entity_poly.entity_id
_entity_poly.type
_entity_poly.pdbx_seq_one_letter_code
_entity_poly.pdbx_strand_id
1 'polypeptide(L)'
;NLKSQISATACANPEAEAAFAAREVFKFVRAGNRFRDCAVLVRQLDGYHQPLARVFRRYGIPFFLDRRESVAHHPLAELTRSALRTVAFDWQNDDWFATLKSGFSPVAET
;
A
#
# COMPACT_ATOMS: atom_id res chain seq x y z
N ASN A 1 19.21 -26.08 -22.25
CA ASN A 1 17.77 -25.91 -22.53
C ASN A 1 17.42 -24.45 -22.29
N LEU A 2 17.71 -23.57 -23.27
CA LEU A 2 17.52 -22.12 -23.11
C LEU A 2 16.02 -21.83 -23.22
N LYS A 3 15.31 -21.84 -22.08
CA LYS A 3 14.07 -21.06 -22.00
C LYS A 3 14.45 -19.61 -22.31
N SER A 4 13.75 -19.01 -23.27
CA SER A 4 13.94 -17.63 -23.70
C SER A 4 14.09 -16.72 -22.47
N GLN A 5 15.21 -16.00 -22.37
CA GLN A 5 15.46 -15.06 -21.26
C GLN A 5 14.49 -13.87 -21.27
N ILE A 6 13.76 -13.70 -22.39
CA ILE A 6 12.84 -12.60 -22.63
C ILE A 6 11.53 -13.17 -23.17
N SER A 7 10.41 -12.72 -22.62
CA SER A 7 9.06 -13.02 -23.09
C SER A 7 8.20 -11.75 -23.06
N ALA A 8 7.19 -11.70 -23.92
CA ALA A 8 6.19 -10.63 -23.95
C ALA A 8 4.81 -11.23 -23.80
N THR A 9 3.92 -10.58 -23.06
CA THR A 9 2.54 -11.03 -22.84
C THR A 9 1.63 -9.81 -22.70
N ALA A 10 0.49 -9.85 -23.40
CA ALA A 10 -0.56 -8.84 -23.26
C ALA A 10 -1.55 -9.26 -22.17
N CYS A 11 -1.95 -8.29 -21.35
CA CYS A 11 -2.95 -8.47 -20.30
C CYS A 11 -4.10 -7.47 -20.50
N ALA A 12 -5.27 -7.80 -19.98
CA ALA A 12 -6.49 -7.00 -20.21
C ALA A 12 -6.54 -5.71 -19.37
N ASN A 13 -5.90 -5.69 -18.19
CA ASN A 13 -5.92 -4.57 -17.26
C ASN A 13 -4.77 -4.69 -16.22
N PRO A 14 -4.50 -3.64 -15.42
CA PRO A 14 -3.45 -3.67 -14.40
C PRO A 14 -3.56 -4.77 -13.34
N GLU A 15 -4.78 -5.21 -12.99
CA GLU A 15 -4.96 -6.34 -12.07
C GLU A 15 -4.52 -7.67 -12.70
N ALA A 16 -4.82 -7.88 -13.99
CA ALA A 16 -4.38 -9.04 -14.75
C ALA A 16 -2.86 -9.05 -14.95
N GLU A 17 -2.25 -7.88 -15.17
CA GLU A 17 -0.79 -7.72 -15.22
C GLU A 17 -0.14 -8.07 -13.88
N ALA A 18 -0.65 -7.53 -12.77
CA ALA A 18 -0.16 -7.86 -11.44
C ALA A 18 -0.28 -9.36 -11.13
N ALA A 19 -1.40 -10.00 -11.52
CA ALA A 19 -1.59 -11.44 -11.37
C ALA A 19 -0.67 -12.27 -12.28
N PHE A 20 -0.36 -11.79 -13.48
CA PHE A 20 0.63 -12.41 -14.35
C PHE A 20 2.03 -12.32 -13.72
N ALA A 21 2.46 -11.14 -13.29
CA ALA A 21 3.74 -10.94 -12.61
C ALA A 21 3.87 -11.82 -11.35
N ALA A 22 2.84 -11.89 -10.51
CA ALA A 22 2.82 -12.75 -9.32
C ALA A 22 3.01 -14.23 -9.66
N ARG A 23 2.38 -14.72 -10.75
CA ARG A 23 2.55 -16.11 -11.22
C ARG A 23 3.97 -16.39 -11.71
N GLU A 24 4.58 -15.46 -12.44
CA GLU A 24 5.95 -15.62 -12.90
C GLU A 24 6.96 -15.60 -11.75
N VAL A 25 6.79 -14.69 -10.78
CA VAL A 25 7.58 -14.68 -9.53
C VAL A 25 7.46 -16.01 -8.81
N PHE A 26 6.25 -16.56 -8.67
CA PHE A 26 6.07 -17.86 -8.03
C PHE A 26 6.72 -19.02 -8.80
N LYS A 27 6.63 -19.03 -10.13
CA LYS A 27 7.31 -20.05 -10.95
C LYS A 27 8.82 -20.00 -10.72
N PHE A 28 9.39 -18.80 -10.66
CA PHE A 28 10.81 -18.58 -10.42
C PHE A 28 11.24 -19.03 -9.02
N VAL A 29 10.46 -18.69 -7.98
CA VAL A 29 10.74 -19.11 -6.59
C VAL A 29 10.56 -20.62 -6.41
N ARG A 30 9.54 -21.24 -7.03
CA ARG A 30 9.35 -22.70 -7.03
C ARG A 30 10.50 -23.46 -7.68
N ALA A 31 11.28 -22.81 -8.55
CA ALA A 31 12.49 -23.38 -9.13
C ALA A 31 13.71 -23.32 -8.19
N GLY A 32 13.55 -22.85 -6.94
CA GLY A 32 14.60 -22.80 -5.92
C GLY A 32 15.22 -21.42 -5.69
N ASN A 33 14.75 -20.39 -6.40
CA ASN A 33 15.25 -19.02 -6.25
C ASN A 33 14.53 -18.25 -5.13
N ARG A 34 15.03 -17.05 -4.79
CA ARG A 34 14.48 -16.24 -3.69
C ARG A 34 13.67 -15.07 -4.22
N PHE A 35 12.67 -14.61 -3.46
CA PHE A 35 11.85 -13.44 -3.82
C PHE A 35 12.68 -12.16 -4.06
N ARG A 36 13.79 -12.00 -3.32
CA ARG A 36 14.69 -10.83 -3.43
C ARG A 36 15.42 -10.74 -4.78
N ASP A 37 15.44 -11.83 -5.55
CA ASP A 37 16.08 -11.89 -6.86
C ASP A 37 15.10 -11.49 -7.98
N CYS A 38 13.85 -11.15 -7.63
CA CYS A 38 12.83 -10.66 -8.55
C CYS A 38 12.60 -9.16 -8.34
N ALA A 39 12.49 -8.42 -9.44
CA ALA A 39 12.00 -7.04 -9.45
C ALA A 39 10.84 -6.91 -10.43
N VAL A 40 9.82 -6.14 -10.06
CA VAL A 40 8.71 -5.75 -10.95
C VAL A 40 8.81 -4.25 -11.16
N LEU A 41 9.05 -3.85 -12.41
CA LEU A 41 9.23 -2.47 -12.79
C LEU A 41 8.00 -2.00 -13.57
N VAL A 42 7.44 -0.86 -13.17
CA VAL A 42 6.36 -0.19 -13.87
C VAL A 42 6.81 1.22 -14.22
N ARG A 43 6.34 1.74 -15.36
CA ARG A 43 6.70 3.10 -15.80
C ARG A 43 6.18 4.17 -14.83
N GLN A 44 4.97 3.99 -14.33
CA GLN A 44 4.34 4.89 -13.38
C GLN A 44 3.58 4.06 -12.33
N LEU A 45 3.82 4.37 -11.05
CA LEU A 45 3.20 3.67 -9.92
C LEU A 45 1.75 4.12 -9.70
N ASP A 46 1.38 5.31 -10.16
CA ASP A 46 0.00 5.79 -10.16
C ASP A 46 -0.87 4.85 -11.00
N GLY A 47 -1.91 4.28 -10.39
CA GLY A 47 -2.77 3.26 -10.99
C GLY A 47 -2.28 1.80 -10.83
N TYR A 48 -0.97 1.55 -10.72
CA TYR A 48 -0.41 0.18 -10.56
C TYR A 48 -0.19 -0.25 -9.12
N HIS A 49 0.02 0.69 -8.20
CA HIS A 49 0.35 0.35 -6.81
C HIS A 49 -0.76 -0.42 -6.09
N GLN A 50 -2.04 -0.07 -6.29
CA GLN A 50 -3.14 -0.78 -5.62
C GLN A 50 -3.33 -2.20 -6.16
N PRO A 51 -3.39 -2.42 -7.50
CA PRO A 51 -3.43 -3.76 -8.07
C PRO A 51 -2.26 -4.64 -7.61
N LEU A 52 -1.02 -4.12 -7.69
CA LEU A 52 0.17 -4.85 -7.24
C LEU A 52 0.10 -5.21 -5.76
N ALA A 53 -0.19 -4.24 -4.88
CA ALA A 53 -0.27 -4.48 -3.45
C ALA A 53 -1.36 -5.51 -3.11
N ARG A 54 -2.55 -5.39 -3.72
CA ARG A 54 -3.67 -6.28 -3.50
C ARG A 54 -3.35 -7.71 -3.93
N VAL A 55 -2.83 -7.87 -5.14
CA VAL A 55 -2.48 -9.19 -5.70
C VAL A 55 -1.34 -9.80 -4.90
N PHE A 56 -0.25 -9.08 -4.65
CA PHE A 56 0.92 -9.66 -3.99
C PHE A 56 0.60 -10.08 -2.56
N ARG A 57 -0.20 -9.29 -1.82
CA ARG A 57 -0.74 -9.69 -0.51
C ARG A 57 -1.61 -10.95 -0.61
N ARG A 58 -2.54 -11.01 -1.57
CA ARG A 58 -3.41 -12.18 -1.78
C ARG A 58 -2.60 -13.45 -2.08
N TYR A 59 -1.51 -13.30 -2.82
CA TYR A 59 -0.63 -14.38 -3.21
C TYR A 59 0.42 -14.71 -2.12
N GLY A 60 0.49 -13.95 -1.03
CA GLY A 60 1.47 -14.16 0.04
C GLY A 60 2.92 -13.85 -0.38
N ILE A 61 3.12 -13.03 -1.40
CA ILE A 61 4.45 -12.62 -1.86
C ILE A 61 4.93 -11.51 -0.94
N PRO A 62 6.11 -11.62 -0.30
CA PRO A 62 6.72 -10.50 0.41
C PRO A 62 7.29 -9.50 -0.59
N PHE A 63 6.97 -8.21 -0.43
CA PHE A 63 7.39 -7.17 -1.37
C PHE A 63 7.64 -5.83 -0.68
N PHE A 64 8.43 -5.00 -1.37
CA PHE A 64 8.63 -3.59 -1.07
C PHE A 64 8.06 -2.77 -2.24
N LEU A 65 7.26 -1.75 -1.93
CA LEU A 65 6.87 -0.73 -2.92
C LEU A 65 7.70 0.51 -2.67
N ASP A 66 8.46 0.94 -3.68
CA ASP A 66 9.24 2.17 -3.65
C ASP A 66 8.32 3.40 -3.81
N ARG A 67 7.46 3.60 -2.81
CA ARG A 67 6.61 4.78 -2.69
C ARG A 67 6.69 5.31 -1.29
N ARG A 68 6.59 6.63 -1.16
CA ARG A 68 6.32 7.26 0.13
C ARG A 68 4.85 7.06 0.47
N GLU A 69 4.57 6.46 1.63
CA GLU A 69 3.21 6.43 2.15
C GLU A 69 2.90 7.76 2.83
N SER A 70 1.73 8.32 2.54
CA SER A 70 1.28 9.53 3.20
C SER A 70 1.00 9.23 4.67
N VAL A 71 1.68 9.92 5.57
CA VAL A 71 1.45 9.87 7.01
C VAL A 71 0.26 10.77 7.40
N ALA A 72 -0.34 11.50 6.46
CA ALA A 72 -1.42 12.45 6.75
C ALA A 72 -2.64 11.78 7.42
N HIS A 73 -2.97 10.56 7.00
CA HIS A 73 -4.08 9.77 7.58
C HIS A 73 -3.65 8.95 8.79
N HIS A 74 -2.40 9.08 9.24
CA HIS A 74 -1.96 8.41 10.46
C HIS A 74 -2.70 9.05 11.65
N PRO A 75 -3.24 8.26 12.60
CA PRO A 75 -4.05 8.78 13.70
C PRO A 75 -3.37 9.91 14.50
N LEU A 76 -2.05 9.85 14.67
CA LEU A 76 -1.27 10.90 15.34
C LEU A 76 -1.24 12.21 14.53
N ALA A 77 -1.10 12.13 13.21
CA ALA A 77 -1.08 13.31 12.34
C ALA A 77 -2.47 13.97 12.31
N GLU A 78 -3.53 13.16 12.23
CA GLU A 78 -4.91 13.64 12.35
C GLU A 78 -5.18 14.28 13.71
N LEU A 79 -4.70 13.70 14.83
CA LEU A 79 -4.79 14.29 16.16
C LEU A 79 -4.13 15.67 16.21
N THR A 80 -2.87 15.79 15.77
CA THR A 80 -2.15 17.08 15.81
C THR A 80 -2.88 18.15 14.99
N ARG A 81 -3.36 17.79 13.79
CA ARG A 81 -4.10 18.72 12.94
C ARG A 81 -5.43 19.14 13.56
N SER A 82 -6.23 18.19 14.01
CA SER A 82 -7.55 18.45 14.58
C SER A 82 -7.48 19.24 15.88
N ALA A 83 -6.55 18.91 16.79
CA ALA A 83 -6.36 19.65 18.04
C ALA A 83 -5.98 21.12 17.82
N LEU A 84 -5.07 21.41 16.87
CA LEU A 84 -4.72 22.78 16.53
C LEU A 84 -5.90 23.55 15.91
N ARG A 85 -6.70 22.89 15.07
CA ARG A 85 -7.91 23.48 14.48
C ARG A 85 -8.97 23.78 15.53
N THR A 86 -9.18 22.90 16.50
CA THR A 86 -10.11 23.14 17.62
C THR A 86 -9.80 24.43 18.35
N VAL A 87 -8.53 24.70 18.65
CA VAL A 87 -8.10 25.92 19.35
C VAL A 87 -8.15 27.15 18.42
N ALA A 88 -7.79 27.00 17.14
CA ALA A 88 -7.73 28.10 16.18
C ALA A 88 -9.10 28.57 15.65
N PHE A 89 -10.10 27.68 15.61
CA PHE A 89 -11.40 27.92 14.98
C PHE A 89 -12.57 27.88 15.98
N ASP A 90 -12.33 28.28 17.23
CA ASP A 90 -13.36 28.45 18.27
C ASP A 90 -14.21 27.18 18.50
N TRP A 91 -13.55 26.03 18.66
CA TRP A 91 -14.18 24.78 19.07
C TRP A 91 -15.27 24.25 18.13
N GLN A 92 -15.07 24.38 16.82
CA GLN A 92 -15.96 23.77 15.82
C GLN A 92 -16.19 22.28 16.07
N ASN A 93 -17.44 21.86 15.87
CA ASN A 93 -17.92 20.52 16.20
C ASN A 93 -17.06 19.42 15.56
N ASP A 94 -16.78 19.57 14.26
CA ASP A 94 -16.00 18.61 13.48
C ASP A 94 -14.57 18.46 14.00
N ASP A 95 -13.93 19.56 14.44
CA ASP A 95 -12.53 19.57 14.84
C ASP A 95 -12.33 18.88 16.20
N TRP A 96 -13.17 19.18 17.20
CA TRP A 96 -13.03 18.53 18.51
C TRP A 96 -13.49 17.06 18.47
N PHE A 97 -14.51 16.71 17.69
CA PHE A 97 -14.88 15.30 17.49
C PHE A 97 -13.80 14.51 16.74
N ALA A 98 -13.17 15.09 15.72
CA ALA A 98 -12.05 14.44 15.04
C ALA A 98 -10.87 14.19 16.00
N THR A 99 -10.58 15.15 16.88
CA THR A 99 -9.56 15.02 17.93
C THR A 99 -9.88 13.82 18.85
N LEU A 100 -11.11 13.71 19.34
CA LEU A 100 -11.51 12.58 20.21
C LEU A 100 -11.49 11.23 19.49
N LYS A 101 -11.89 11.20 18.21
CA LYS A 101 -11.91 9.98 17.38
C LYS A 101 -10.53 9.52 16.91
N SER A 102 -9.48 10.29 17.15
CA SER A 102 -8.10 9.94 16.78
C SER A 102 -7.55 8.71 17.55
N GLY A 103 -8.24 8.23 18.58
CA GLY A 103 -7.84 7.06 19.37
C GLY A 103 -6.83 7.35 20.48
N PHE A 104 -6.45 8.62 20.67
CA PHE A 104 -5.50 9.05 21.72
C PHE A 104 -6.16 9.84 22.87
N SER A 105 -7.49 9.99 22.85
CA SER A 105 -8.22 10.61 23.96
C SER A 105 -8.59 9.55 24.99
N PRO A 106 -8.07 9.61 26.23
CA PRO A 106 -8.53 8.74 27.30
C PRO A 106 -9.93 9.17 27.70
N VAL A 107 -10.96 8.44 27.25
CA VAL A 107 -12.29 8.54 27.84
C VAL A 107 -12.31 7.55 29.00
N ALA A 108 -12.29 8.05 30.23
CA ALA A 108 -12.58 7.21 31.39
C ALA A 108 -14.09 6.93 31.37
N GLU A 109 -14.47 5.66 31.26
CA GLU A 109 -15.84 5.23 31.57
C GLU A 109 -16.00 5.33 33.09
N THR A 110 -16.66 6.39 33.56
CA THR A 110 -17.17 6.52 34.93
C THR A 110 -18.52 5.85 35.08
#